data_AF-A0A9P3ZGI6-F1
#
_entry.id   AF-A0A9P3ZGI6-F1
#
_cell.length_a   1.000
_cell.length_b   1.000
_cell.length_c   1.000
_cell.angle_alpha   90.00
_cell.angle_beta   90.00
_cell.angle_gamma   90.00
#
_symmetry.space_group_name_H-M   'P 1'
#
loop_
_entity.id
_entity.type
_entity.pdbx_description
1 polymer ?
#
loop_
_entity_poly.entity_id
_entity_poly.type
_entity_poly.pdbx_seq_one_letter_code
_entity_poly.pdbx_strand_id
1 'polypeptide(L)'
;MSRFHNRNFELLEPYDAKVSRTVLRGEGSSNAPDLLDLFLDNSDENLRQFERTARNMQSLAQYSRSNQINKEWIDDYLNEAHSFSLTSIRAHFNVMAWGEGSEELKQIRNDVGAQLALMGCTPRHNTVDVPTLFWAAIPGNEGDFPAEESFYTFLEQGLCLFNEETNYRSSLSPFGIKMADRVSGIPIHLDISDYPMKKGWISNRNRVVIGPSGGGKSFILNHICRQYYEQGAHIVIVDTGNSYQGLCSLIRQKTKGRDGIYFTYQEDAPVAFNPFFVEDGVYDVEKRESLKALLLTLWKRESEEPTRAEEVALSNAVNLYLSQLKTGTAVTPSFNTFYEFVATDYRRLLEKKRVREKDFDIENFLNVLEPYYRGGEYDYLLNSDKQLDLLDKRFIVFELDNISENKVLYPVITLIIMETFLTKMRRLKGIRKVLLLEEAWKAIAKAGMAGFIKYLCAPVQAA
;
A
#
# COMPACT_ATOMS: atom_id res chain seq x y z
N MET A 1 55.27 23.69 -17.83
CA MET A 1 55.55 25.13 -17.89
C MET A 1 54.40 25.85 -18.57
N SER A 2 53.52 26.52 -17.83
CA SER A 2 53.02 27.84 -18.22
C SER A 2 52.54 28.53 -16.94
N ARG A 3 52.99 29.76 -16.75
CA ARG A 3 52.64 30.63 -15.63
C ARG A 3 51.30 31.27 -15.96
N PHE A 4 50.31 31.14 -15.08
CA PHE A 4 49.26 32.14 -14.97
C PHE A 4 49.13 32.57 -13.49
N HIS A 5 49.93 33.59 -13.15
CA HIS A 5 49.56 34.53 -12.11
C HIS A 5 48.42 35.37 -12.66
N ASN A 6 47.20 35.21 -12.14
CA ASN A 6 46.21 36.26 -12.25
C ASN A 6 45.51 36.45 -10.89
N ARG A 7 45.99 37.46 -10.15
CA ARG A 7 45.28 38.06 -9.02
C ARG A 7 44.27 39.02 -9.64
N ASN A 8 43.05 38.54 -9.87
CA ASN A 8 41.79 39.28 -10.09
C ASN A 8 40.79 38.31 -10.73
N PHE A 9 40.09 37.52 -9.93
CA PHE A 9 38.84 36.89 -10.34
C PHE A 9 37.71 37.64 -9.65
N GLU A 10 37.06 38.54 -10.41
CA GLU A 10 35.74 39.06 -10.10
C GLU A 10 34.74 38.18 -10.86
N LEU A 11 33.77 37.60 -10.14
CA LEU A 11 32.66 36.87 -10.73
C LEU A 11 31.74 37.90 -11.42
N LEU A 12 31.67 37.83 -12.75
CA LEU A 12 30.77 38.64 -13.57
C LEU A 12 29.44 37.87 -13.78
N GLU A 13 28.44 38.25 -12.98
CA GLU A 13 26.99 38.02 -13.16
C GLU A 13 26.36 36.65 -12.84
N PRO A 14 25.05 36.63 -12.47
CA PRO A 14 24.44 35.62 -11.61
C PRO A 14 23.82 34.47 -12.42
N TYR A 15 24.18 33.23 -12.06
CA TYR A 15 23.60 32.04 -12.68
C TYR A 15 22.30 31.62 -11.96
N ASP A 16 21.17 32.13 -12.45
CA ASP A 16 19.82 31.62 -12.17
C ASP A 16 19.51 30.43 -13.10
N ALA A 17 20.01 29.23 -12.81
CA ALA A 17 19.45 27.98 -13.35
C ALA A 17 19.95 26.73 -12.60
N LYS A 18 19.02 25.82 -12.32
CA LYS A 18 19.24 24.48 -11.74
C LYS A 18 20.43 23.77 -12.38
N VAL A 19 21.42 23.38 -11.57
CA VAL A 19 22.41 22.38 -11.98
C VAL A 19 21.76 21.01 -11.79
N SER A 20 21.03 20.50 -12.80
CA SER A 20 20.70 19.07 -12.82
C SER A 20 21.98 18.31 -13.17
N ARG A 21 22.53 17.52 -12.25
CA ARG A 21 23.70 16.70 -12.52
C ARG A 21 23.27 15.45 -13.30
N THR A 22 23.38 15.49 -14.62
CA THR A 22 23.43 14.27 -15.43
C THR A 22 24.31 14.53 -16.64
N VAL A 23 25.51 13.94 -16.65
CA VAL A 23 26.31 13.82 -17.87
C VAL A 23 26.35 12.34 -18.23
N LEU A 24 25.74 11.98 -19.36
CA LEU A 24 25.90 10.69 -20.00
C LEU A 24 26.37 10.95 -21.44
N ARG A 25 27.48 10.33 -21.84
CA ARG A 25 27.59 9.71 -23.17
C ARG A 25 28.79 8.76 -23.26
N GLY A 26 28.49 7.54 -23.72
CA GLY A 26 29.50 6.60 -24.18
C GLY A 26 29.77 6.74 -25.68
N GLU A 27 31.01 6.44 -26.06
CA GLU A 27 31.40 5.67 -27.24
C GLU A 27 32.91 5.34 -27.12
N GLY A 28 33.27 4.17 -26.58
CA GLY A 28 34.65 3.70 -26.46
C GLY A 28 34.80 2.48 -25.53
N SER A 29 35.73 1.57 -25.85
CA SER A 29 35.74 0.13 -25.53
C SER A 29 35.86 -0.33 -24.04
N SER A 30 35.59 0.52 -23.07
CA SER A 30 35.41 0.17 -21.65
C SER A 30 34.09 0.78 -21.14
N ASN A 31 32.98 0.07 -21.39
CA ASN A 31 31.61 0.57 -21.23
C ASN A 31 31.08 0.46 -19.78
N ALA A 32 31.55 1.31 -18.86
CA ALA A 32 30.80 1.61 -17.64
C ALA A 32 30.62 3.13 -17.51
N PRO A 33 29.39 3.66 -17.37
CA PRO A 33 29.17 5.09 -17.17
C PRO A 33 29.59 5.48 -15.76
N ASP A 34 30.68 6.24 -15.61
CA ASP A 34 30.99 6.90 -14.35
C ASP A 34 30.00 8.05 -14.17
N LEU A 35 29.17 7.95 -13.13
CA LEU A 35 28.46 9.11 -12.62
C LEU A 35 29.50 9.88 -11.79
N LEU A 36 29.57 11.20 -11.90
CA LEU A 36 30.65 12.01 -11.32
C LEU A 36 30.87 11.79 -9.81
N ASP A 37 29.85 11.27 -9.14
CA ASP A 37 29.78 10.96 -7.71
C ASP A 37 29.68 9.42 -7.42
N LEU A 38 29.53 8.56 -8.45
CA LEU A 38 29.55 7.08 -8.35
C LEU A 38 30.46 6.45 -9.41
N PHE A 39 31.51 5.77 -8.96
CA PHE A 39 32.53 5.12 -9.80
C PHE A 39 32.22 3.63 -9.93
N LEU A 40 31.93 3.19 -11.16
CA LEU A 40 31.56 1.80 -11.45
C LEU A 40 32.81 0.94 -11.67
N ASP A 41 33.54 0.70 -10.58
CA ASP A 41 34.73 -0.14 -10.57
C ASP A 41 34.42 -1.62 -10.87
N ASN A 42 35.48 -2.42 -11.03
CA ASN A 42 35.35 -3.87 -11.04
C ASN A 42 35.07 -4.40 -9.62
N SER A 43 33.80 -4.72 -9.35
CA SER A 43 33.35 -5.24 -8.05
C SER A 43 34.15 -6.46 -7.58
N ASP A 44 34.45 -7.42 -8.45
CA ASP A 44 35.22 -8.62 -8.07
C ASP A 44 36.66 -8.27 -7.65
N GLU A 45 37.26 -7.26 -8.29
CA GLU A 45 38.59 -6.77 -7.93
C GLU A 45 38.59 -6.07 -6.58
N ASN A 46 37.58 -5.22 -6.33
CA ASN A 46 37.38 -4.55 -5.04
C ASN A 46 37.25 -5.56 -3.90
N LEU A 47 36.40 -6.57 -4.07
CA LEU A 47 36.19 -7.62 -3.05
C LEU A 47 37.49 -8.42 -2.81
N ARG A 48 38.22 -8.79 -3.87
CA ARG A 48 39.53 -9.46 -3.72
C ARG A 48 40.56 -8.59 -3.00
N GLN A 49 40.54 -7.27 -3.20
CA GLN A 49 41.40 -6.33 -2.48
C GLN A 49 41.05 -6.26 -1.00
N PHE A 50 39.75 -6.24 -0.68
CA PHE A 50 39.27 -6.29 0.71
C PHE A 50 39.65 -7.59 1.40
N GLU A 51 39.48 -8.74 0.75
CA GLU A 51 39.92 -10.04 1.28
C GLU A 51 41.43 -10.10 1.56
N ARG A 52 42.25 -9.50 0.69
CA ARG A 52 43.71 -9.40 0.93
C ARG A 52 43.99 -8.50 2.13
N THR A 53 43.30 -7.37 2.22
CA THR A 53 43.44 -6.42 3.33
C THR A 53 43.03 -7.04 4.67
N ALA A 54 41.89 -7.74 4.72
CA ALA A 54 41.41 -8.45 5.91
C ALA A 54 42.40 -9.53 6.38
N ARG A 55 42.97 -10.30 5.44
CA ARG A 55 44.02 -11.29 5.75
C ARG A 55 45.29 -10.66 6.32
N ASN A 56 45.72 -9.53 5.76
CA ASN A 56 46.87 -8.78 6.26
C ASN A 56 46.59 -8.18 7.65
N MET A 57 45.39 -7.67 7.89
CA MET A 57 44.99 -7.17 9.21
C MET A 57 44.92 -8.29 10.24
N GLN A 58 44.47 -9.49 9.84
CA GLN A 58 44.44 -10.67 10.71
C GLN A 58 45.85 -11.12 11.13
N SER A 59 46.83 -11.11 10.21
CA SER A 59 48.21 -11.47 10.57
C SER A 59 48.86 -10.45 11.50
N LEU A 60 48.40 -9.19 11.47
CA LEU A 60 48.87 -8.09 12.32
C LEU A 60 47.97 -7.84 13.55
N ALA A 61 46.89 -8.61 13.74
CA ALA A 61 45.88 -8.36 14.77
C ALA A 61 46.40 -8.59 16.20
N GLN A 62 47.43 -9.42 16.37
CA GLN A 62 48.10 -9.63 17.66
C GLN A 62 48.78 -8.36 18.20
N TYR A 63 49.07 -7.39 17.32
CA TYR A 63 49.83 -6.18 17.66
C TYR A 63 48.95 -4.93 17.86
N SER A 64 47.67 -4.96 17.46
CA SER A 64 46.75 -3.84 17.69
C SER A 64 45.28 -4.24 17.66
N ARG A 65 44.55 -3.83 18.70
CA ARG A 65 43.08 -3.92 18.78
C ARG A 65 42.37 -3.14 17.66
N SER A 66 42.98 -2.07 17.14
CA SER A 66 42.41 -1.31 16.02
C SER A 66 42.37 -2.12 14.72
N ASN A 67 43.38 -2.98 14.49
CA ASN A 67 43.41 -3.85 13.31
C ASN A 67 42.32 -4.93 13.38
N GLN A 68 41.98 -5.39 14.59
CA GLN A 68 40.88 -6.33 14.78
C GLN A 68 39.53 -5.70 14.43
N ILE A 69 39.25 -4.48 14.91
CA ILE A 69 38.00 -3.75 14.61
C ILE A 69 37.90 -3.45 13.11
N ASN A 70 38.97 -2.97 12.48
CA ASN A 70 38.96 -2.69 11.04
C ASN A 70 38.73 -3.96 10.21
N LYS A 71 39.27 -5.10 10.65
CA LYS A 71 39.02 -6.39 10.01
C LYS A 71 37.54 -6.77 10.11
N GLU A 72 36.94 -6.63 11.29
CA GLU A 72 35.51 -6.92 11.50
C GLU A 72 34.64 -6.12 10.52
N TRP A 73 34.92 -4.83 10.33
CA TRP A 73 34.19 -4.00 9.34
C TRP A 73 34.38 -4.46 7.89
N ILE A 74 35.58 -4.91 7.52
CA ILE A 74 35.81 -5.45 6.17
C ILE A 74 35.07 -6.78 6.00
N ASP A 75 35.11 -7.66 6.99
CA ASP A 75 34.39 -8.93 6.96
C ASP A 75 32.87 -8.70 6.86
N ASP A 76 32.32 -7.73 7.59
CA ASP A 76 30.91 -7.34 7.50
C ASP A 76 30.54 -6.84 6.09
N TYR A 77 31.36 -5.98 5.49
CA TYR A 77 31.17 -5.51 4.12
C TYR A 77 31.20 -6.67 3.11
N LEU A 78 32.18 -7.57 3.21
CA LEU A 78 32.28 -8.76 2.35
C LEU A 78 31.05 -9.67 2.50
N ASN A 79 30.61 -9.90 3.74
CA ASN A 79 29.44 -10.72 4.02
C ASN A 79 28.16 -10.12 3.43
N GLU A 80 27.96 -8.80 3.54
CA GLU A 80 26.81 -8.12 2.95
C GLU A 80 26.84 -8.21 1.42
N ALA A 81 28.00 -7.96 0.81
CA ALA A 81 28.20 -8.08 -0.64
C ALA A 81 27.81 -9.47 -1.15
N HIS A 82 28.27 -10.54 -0.49
CA HIS A 82 27.98 -11.91 -0.90
C HIS A 82 26.54 -12.35 -0.58
N SER A 83 26.02 -11.99 0.59
CA SER A 83 24.69 -12.43 1.04
C SER A 83 23.57 -11.85 0.18
N PHE A 84 23.72 -10.61 -0.25
CA PHE A 84 22.72 -9.89 -1.05
C PHE A 84 23.11 -9.73 -2.53
N SER A 85 24.27 -10.26 -2.94
CA SER A 85 24.81 -10.12 -4.31
C SER A 85 24.93 -8.65 -4.74
N LEU A 86 25.39 -7.79 -3.85
CA LEU A 86 25.52 -6.35 -4.09
C LEU A 86 26.76 -6.04 -4.92
N THR A 87 26.66 -4.99 -5.74
CA THR A 87 27.79 -4.50 -6.55
C THR A 87 28.60 -3.48 -5.75
N SER A 88 29.88 -3.80 -5.49
CA SER A 88 30.82 -2.89 -4.82
C SER A 88 31.24 -1.77 -5.77
N ILE A 89 31.07 -0.53 -5.33
CA ILE A 89 31.43 0.68 -6.07
C ILE A 89 32.18 1.66 -5.15
N ARG A 90 32.81 2.69 -5.72
CA ARG A 90 33.21 3.87 -4.95
C ARG A 90 32.20 5.00 -5.15
N ALA A 91 32.00 5.81 -4.12
CA ALA A 91 31.13 6.97 -4.14
C ALA A 91 31.79 8.19 -3.51
N HIS A 92 31.38 9.37 -3.94
CA HIS A 92 31.72 10.66 -3.34
C HIS A 92 30.46 11.49 -3.16
N PHE A 93 30.34 12.16 -2.01
CA PHE A 93 29.25 13.08 -1.75
C PHE A 93 29.80 14.32 -1.06
N ASN A 94 29.47 15.50 -1.59
CA ASN A 94 29.89 16.76 -1.00
C ASN A 94 28.71 17.73 -0.82
N VAL A 95 28.84 18.58 0.21
CA VAL A 95 27.96 19.73 0.41
C VAL A 95 28.80 20.98 0.18
N MET A 96 28.44 21.74 -0.86
CA MET A 96 29.07 23.02 -1.14
C MET A 96 28.31 24.12 -0.40
N ALA A 97 29.02 24.86 0.47
CA ALA A 97 28.47 26.01 1.20
C ALA A 97 29.04 27.31 0.62
N TRP A 98 28.19 28.34 0.49
CA TRP A 98 28.56 29.68 0.05
C TRP A 98 27.98 30.73 1.01
N GLY A 99 28.63 31.88 1.14
CA GLY A 99 28.17 33.02 1.92
C GLY A 99 28.84 34.30 1.43
N GLU A 100 28.24 35.46 1.70
CA GLU A 100 28.74 36.76 1.21
C GLU A 100 29.96 37.26 2.02
N GLY A 101 30.19 36.67 3.21
CA GLY A 101 31.29 37.03 4.09
C GLY A 101 31.84 35.86 4.91
N SER A 102 33.02 36.05 5.49
CA SER A 102 33.73 35.01 6.25
C SER A 102 33.00 34.55 7.52
N GLU A 103 32.24 35.43 8.16
CA GLU A 103 31.48 35.08 9.37
C GLU A 103 30.24 34.24 9.03
N GLU A 104 29.52 34.60 7.97
CA GLU A 104 28.39 33.83 7.47
C GLU A 104 28.85 32.43 7.02
N LEU A 105 29.94 32.32 6.27
CA LEU A 105 30.48 31.04 5.84
C LEU A 105 30.88 30.14 7.02
N LYS A 106 31.44 30.71 8.10
CA LYS A 106 31.74 29.95 9.33
C LYS A 106 30.46 29.42 9.98
N GLN A 107 29.41 30.23 10.02
CA GLN A 107 28.13 29.84 10.59
C GLN A 107 27.51 28.69 9.78
N ILE A 108 27.39 28.85 8.45
CA ILE A 108 26.85 27.81 7.56
C ILE A 108 27.63 26.51 7.69
N ARG A 109 28.98 26.58 7.71
CA ARG A 109 29.82 25.40 7.89
C ARG A 109 29.55 24.68 9.22
N ASN A 110 29.38 25.43 10.31
CA ASN A 110 29.10 24.85 11.61
C ASN A 110 27.70 24.20 11.64
N ASP A 111 26.71 24.84 11.02
CA ASP A 111 25.34 24.32 10.93
C ASP A 111 25.29 23.02 10.10
N VAL A 112 25.96 22.99 8.94
CA VAL A 112 26.10 21.77 8.11
C VAL A 112 26.80 20.66 8.89
N GLY A 113 27.92 20.98 9.56
CA GLY A 113 28.64 20.02 10.40
C GLY A 113 27.77 19.45 11.53
N ALA A 114 26.94 20.29 12.16
CA ALA A 114 26.02 19.86 13.21
C ALA A 114 24.92 18.93 12.68
N GLN A 115 24.37 19.20 11.49
CA GLN A 115 23.37 18.33 10.86
C GLN A 115 23.96 16.97 10.47
N LEU A 116 25.17 16.95 9.90
CA LEU A 116 25.87 15.69 9.60
C LEU A 116 26.14 14.87 10.86
N ALA A 117 26.52 15.53 11.97
CA ALA A 117 26.72 14.87 13.25
C ALA A 117 25.41 14.28 13.81
N LEU A 118 24.26 14.94 13.63
CA LEU A 118 22.94 14.41 14.01
C LEU A 118 22.56 13.15 13.21
N MET A 119 23.06 13.01 11.99
CA MET A 119 22.92 11.80 11.17
C MET A 119 23.90 10.68 11.56
N GLY A 120 24.77 10.90 12.55
CA GLY A 120 25.82 9.97 12.95
C GLY A 120 27.05 9.99 12.05
N CYS A 121 27.17 10.98 11.15
CA CYS A 121 28.33 11.14 10.28
C CYS A 121 29.39 12.05 10.92
N THR A 122 30.67 11.74 10.71
CA THR A 122 31.78 12.62 11.11
C THR A 122 32.08 13.60 9.98
N PRO A 123 31.82 14.91 10.13
CA PRO A 123 32.10 15.88 9.08
C PRO A 123 33.62 16.03 8.87
N ARG A 124 34.09 15.78 7.65
CA ARG A 124 35.46 16.06 7.23
C ARG A 124 35.48 17.38 6.45
N HIS A 125 36.20 18.37 6.97
CA HIS A 125 36.37 19.64 6.27
C HIS A 125 37.60 19.54 5.35
N ASN A 126 37.39 19.31 4.06
CA ASN A 126 38.48 19.37 3.10
C ASN A 126 38.89 20.85 2.88
N THR A 127 40.17 21.14 3.07
CA THR A 127 40.78 22.48 2.86
C THR A 127 41.94 22.43 1.86
N VAL A 128 42.33 21.23 1.41
CA VAL A 128 43.53 20.99 0.60
C VAL A 128 43.12 20.75 -0.85
N ASP A 129 42.20 19.81 -1.09
CA ASP A 129 41.79 19.40 -2.44
C ASP A 129 40.60 20.19 -2.97
N VAL A 130 40.21 21.27 -2.26
CA VAL A 130 39.05 22.10 -2.60
C VAL A 130 39.07 22.59 -4.05
N PRO A 131 40.21 23.10 -4.60
CA PRO A 131 40.24 23.49 -6.01
C PRO A 131 40.02 22.30 -6.93
N THR A 132 40.67 21.16 -6.66
CA THR A 132 40.58 19.95 -7.50
C THR A 132 39.17 19.37 -7.48
N LEU A 133 38.53 19.29 -6.31
CA LEU A 133 37.14 18.87 -6.16
C LEU A 133 36.17 19.82 -6.87
N PHE A 134 36.41 21.13 -6.81
CA PHE A 134 35.59 22.12 -7.51
C PHE A 134 35.72 21.96 -9.03
N TRP A 135 36.94 21.80 -9.55
CA TRP A 135 37.17 21.61 -10.99
C TRP A 135 36.66 20.26 -11.49
N ALA A 136 36.84 19.19 -10.71
CA ALA A 136 36.32 17.86 -11.03
C ALA A 136 34.78 17.84 -11.08
N ALA A 137 34.10 18.76 -10.36
CA ALA A 137 32.65 18.90 -10.40
C ALA A 137 32.12 19.52 -11.72
N ILE A 138 32.98 20.04 -12.59
CA ILE A 138 32.58 20.57 -13.90
C ILE A 138 32.31 19.39 -14.85
N PRO A 139 31.16 19.37 -15.55
CA PRO A 139 30.85 18.37 -16.58
C PRO A 139 32.00 18.13 -17.55
N GLY A 140 32.48 16.88 -17.65
CA GLY A 140 33.57 16.48 -18.55
C GLY A 140 34.97 16.58 -17.95
N ASN A 141 35.10 16.95 -16.67
CA ASN A 141 36.38 17.00 -15.96
C ASN A 141 36.51 15.94 -14.85
N GLU A 142 35.67 14.91 -14.87
CA GLU A 142 35.64 13.84 -13.87
C GLU A 142 36.98 13.08 -13.76
N GLY A 143 37.80 13.07 -14.82
CA GLY A 143 39.12 12.42 -14.81
C GLY A 143 40.14 13.06 -13.87
N ASP A 144 39.92 14.31 -13.46
CA ASP A 144 40.76 15.01 -12.47
C ASP A 144 40.29 14.75 -11.02
N PHE A 145 39.27 13.90 -10.82
CA PHE A 145 38.76 13.61 -9.48
C PHE A 145 39.82 12.91 -8.60
N PRO A 146 40.09 13.42 -7.39
CA PRO A 146 41.07 12.82 -6.48
C PRO A 146 40.50 11.52 -5.89
N ALA A 147 41.05 10.37 -6.27
CA ALA A 147 40.52 9.05 -5.90
C ALA A 147 40.40 8.84 -4.38
N GLU A 148 41.29 9.46 -3.59
CA GLU A 148 41.29 9.48 -2.13
C GLU A 148 40.08 10.15 -1.49
N GLU A 149 39.33 10.96 -2.23
CA GLU A 149 38.10 11.61 -1.75
C GLU A 149 36.85 10.76 -2.01
N SER A 150 37.00 9.54 -2.53
CA SER A 150 35.93 8.55 -2.65
C SER A 150 36.01 7.49 -1.55
N PHE A 151 34.88 6.83 -1.27
CA PHE A 151 34.81 5.70 -0.34
C PHE A 151 34.03 4.53 -0.94
N TYR A 152 34.31 3.32 -0.48
CA TYR A 152 33.61 2.13 -0.96
C TYR A 152 32.21 2.02 -0.34
N THR A 153 31.24 1.72 -1.18
CA THR A 153 29.86 1.44 -0.80
C THR A 153 29.26 0.43 -1.78
N PHE A 154 27.95 0.21 -1.73
CA PHE A 154 27.21 -0.60 -2.67
C PHE A 154 26.35 0.28 -3.57
N LEU A 155 26.10 -0.18 -4.79
CA LEU A 155 25.40 0.60 -5.81
C LEU A 155 24.04 1.11 -5.32
N GLU A 156 23.25 0.25 -4.69
CA GLU A 156 21.93 0.57 -4.19
C GLU A 156 21.98 1.66 -3.10
N GLN A 157 22.94 1.59 -2.18
CA GLN A 157 23.17 2.54 -1.10
C GLN A 157 23.66 3.88 -1.65
N GLY A 158 24.57 3.86 -2.63
CA GLY A 158 25.06 5.07 -3.29
C GLY A 158 23.94 5.81 -4.02
N LEU A 159 23.02 5.08 -4.66
CA LEU A 159 21.89 5.66 -5.38
C LEU A 159 20.85 6.35 -4.49
N CYS A 160 20.80 6.04 -3.19
CA CYS A 160 19.84 6.64 -2.25
C CYS A 160 19.91 8.17 -2.19
N LEU A 161 21.08 8.77 -2.45
CA LEU A 161 21.29 10.21 -2.40
C LEU A 161 20.98 10.94 -3.72
N PHE A 162 20.60 10.21 -4.78
CA PHE A 162 20.26 10.76 -6.10
C PHE A 162 18.74 10.81 -6.36
N ASN A 163 17.92 10.61 -5.33
CA ASN A 163 16.46 10.57 -5.47
C ASN A 163 15.86 11.88 -6.01
N GLU A 164 16.55 13.02 -5.86
CA GLU A 164 16.15 14.33 -6.39
C GLU A 164 16.93 14.75 -7.66
N GLU A 165 17.96 14.00 -8.06
CA GLU A 165 18.86 14.36 -9.18
C GLU A 165 18.31 13.95 -10.56
N THR A 166 17.15 13.28 -10.59
CA THR A 166 16.50 12.90 -11.85
C THR A 166 15.14 13.56 -11.99
N ASN A 167 14.83 14.00 -13.22
CA ASN A 167 13.51 14.51 -13.54
C ASN A 167 12.48 13.40 -13.35
N TYR A 168 11.39 13.72 -12.66
CA TYR A 168 10.24 12.82 -12.60
C TYR A 168 9.72 12.51 -14.01
N ARG A 169 9.32 11.26 -14.23
CA ARG A 169 8.86 10.77 -15.54
C ARG A 169 7.41 10.36 -15.49
N SER A 170 6.67 10.70 -16.54
CA SER A 170 5.33 10.15 -16.73
C SER A 170 5.40 8.64 -16.98
N SER A 171 4.47 7.90 -16.40
CA SER A 171 4.24 6.49 -16.69
C SER A 171 3.69 6.32 -18.11
N LEU A 172 4.08 5.24 -18.79
CA LEU A 172 3.61 4.91 -20.15
C LEU A 172 2.24 4.20 -20.16
N SER A 173 1.53 4.17 -19.04
CA SER A 173 0.26 3.45 -18.90
C SER A 173 -0.92 4.28 -19.40
N PRO A 174 -1.92 3.66 -20.07
CA PRO A 174 -3.13 4.37 -20.48
C PRO A 174 -3.99 4.81 -19.27
N PHE A 175 -3.80 4.16 -18.12
CA PHE A 175 -4.45 4.51 -16.86
C PHE A 175 -3.46 5.26 -15.97
N GLY A 176 -3.91 6.25 -15.21
CA GLY A 176 -3.05 6.88 -14.20
C GLY A 176 -3.68 8.09 -13.51
N ILE A 177 -2.90 8.77 -12.70
CA ILE A 177 -3.28 9.92 -11.90
C ILE A 177 -2.48 11.11 -12.40
N LYS A 178 -3.14 12.23 -12.66
CA LYS A 178 -2.47 13.51 -12.90
C LYS A 178 -1.99 14.08 -11.56
N MET A 179 -0.68 14.23 -11.45
CA MET A 179 0.05 14.85 -10.35
C MET A 179 0.91 15.99 -10.90
N ALA A 180 1.64 16.69 -10.03
CA ALA A 180 2.64 17.67 -10.44
C ALA A 180 4.01 17.27 -9.88
N ASP A 181 5.06 17.51 -10.66
CA ASP A 181 6.44 17.50 -10.17
C ASP A 181 6.56 18.45 -8.96
N ARG A 182 7.22 18.00 -7.90
CA ARG A 182 7.48 18.80 -6.71
C ARG A 182 8.37 20.02 -6.99
N VAL A 183 9.34 19.91 -7.90
CA VAL A 183 10.38 20.94 -8.09
C VAL A 183 9.95 22.00 -9.11
N SER A 184 9.32 21.60 -10.21
CA SER A 184 8.94 22.50 -11.31
C SER A 184 7.44 22.72 -11.45
N GLY A 185 6.60 21.95 -10.75
CA GLY A 185 5.14 22.00 -10.90
C GLY A 185 4.64 21.42 -12.23
N ILE A 186 5.52 20.84 -13.06
CA ILE A 186 5.14 20.27 -14.35
C ILE A 186 4.18 19.09 -14.14
N PRO A 187 3.04 19.03 -14.85
CA PRO A 187 2.11 17.91 -14.74
C PRO A 187 2.73 16.57 -15.12
N ILE A 188 2.46 15.55 -14.33
CA ILE A 188 2.95 14.18 -14.52
C ILE A 188 1.76 13.22 -14.57
N HIS A 189 1.81 12.29 -15.53
CA HIS A 189 0.92 11.14 -15.55
C HIS A 189 1.54 10.00 -14.76
N LEU A 190 0.97 9.66 -13.61
CA LEU A 190 1.51 8.66 -12.70
C LEU A 190 0.60 7.43 -12.65
N ASP A 191 1.07 6.29 -13.12
CA ASP A 191 0.41 5.01 -12.86
C ASP A 191 1.13 4.29 -11.73
N ILE A 192 0.44 4.19 -10.62
CA ILE A 192 0.95 3.51 -9.45
C ILE A 192 0.62 2.02 -9.46
N SER A 193 -0.25 1.52 -10.35
CA SER A 193 -0.82 0.16 -10.32
C SER A 193 -0.34 -0.74 -11.46
N ASP A 194 -0.60 -0.41 -12.73
CA ASP A 194 -0.32 -1.36 -13.83
C ASP A 194 1.11 -1.24 -14.35
N TYR A 195 1.63 -0.02 -14.46
CA TYR A 195 3.00 0.22 -14.90
C TYR A 195 4.05 -0.44 -13.98
N PRO A 196 4.00 -0.28 -12.64
CA PRO A 196 4.96 -0.93 -11.75
C PRO A 196 4.83 -2.46 -11.76
N MET A 197 3.60 -2.99 -11.91
CA MET A 197 3.36 -4.43 -12.04
C MET A 197 4.01 -4.98 -13.32
N LYS A 198 3.86 -4.29 -14.46
CA LYS A 198 4.52 -4.67 -15.73
C LYS A 198 6.04 -4.60 -15.65
N LYS A 199 6.59 -3.73 -14.79
CA LYS A 199 8.03 -3.62 -14.54
C LYS A 199 8.54 -4.64 -13.52
N GLY A 200 7.67 -5.41 -12.88
CA GLY A 200 8.04 -6.35 -11.81
C GLY A 200 8.44 -5.68 -10.50
N TRP A 201 8.13 -4.39 -10.30
CA TRP A 201 8.44 -3.66 -9.07
C TRP A 201 7.49 -4.00 -7.92
N ILE A 202 6.28 -4.45 -8.26
CA ILE A 202 5.25 -4.85 -7.31
C ILE A 202 4.66 -6.20 -7.73
N SER A 203 4.26 -7.01 -6.75
CA SER A 203 3.59 -8.30 -6.95
C SER A 203 2.07 -8.22 -6.75
N ASN A 204 1.56 -7.11 -6.20
CA ASN A 204 0.13 -6.86 -6.00
C ASN A 204 -0.18 -5.36 -6.17
N ARG A 205 -1.47 -5.00 -6.27
CA ARG A 205 -1.93 -3.61 -6.46
C ARG A 205 -2.46 -2.96 -5.18
N ASN A 206 -2.32 -3.64 -4.05
CA ASN A 206 -2.84 -3.17 -2.76
C ASN A 206 -1.95 -2.03 -2.24
N ARG A 207 -2.54 -1.13 -1.46
CA ARG A 207 -1.86 0.06 -0.96
C ARG A 207 -2.23 0.32 0.49
N VAL A 208 -1.27 0.89 1.21
CA VAL A 208 -1.49 1.45 2.54
C VAL A 208 -1.06 2.91 2.47
N VAL A 209 -1.92 3.81 2.97
CA VAL A 209 -1.61 5.24 3.12
C VAL A 209 -1.51 5.54 4.60
N ILE A 210 -0.33 5.98 5.04
CA ILE A 210 -0.02 6.23 6.46
C ILE A 210 0.29 7.71 6.64
N GLY A 211 -0.23 8.30 7.70
CA GLY A 211 0.06 9.69 8.07
C GLY A 211 -0.70 10.10 9.32
N PRO A 212 -0.20 11.12 10.05
CA PRO A 212 -0.88 11.63 11.24
C PRO A 212 -2.26 12.23 10.88
N SER A 213 -3.07 12.49 11.91
CA SER A 213 -4.30 13.28 11.72
C SER A 213 -3.95 14.66 11.15
N GLY A 214 -4.75 15.16 10.21
CA GLY A 214 -4.46 16.41 9.49
C GLY A 214 -3.34 16.33 8.43
N GLY A 215 -2.64 15.20 8.28
CA GLY A 215 -1.54 15.03 7.32
C GLY A 215 -1.95 14.92 5.84
N GLY A 216 -3.23 15.14 5.50
CA GLY A 216 -3.71 15.14 4.12
C GLY A 216 -4.03 13.77 3.50
N LYS A 217 -4.17 12.70 4.31
CA LYS A 217 -4.51 11.34 3.83
C LYS A 217 -5.79 11.31 2.98
N SER A 218 -6.90 11.80 3.52
CA SER A 218 -8.19 11.79 2.83
C SER A 218 -8.22 12.78 1.66
N PHE A 219 -7.40 13.84 1.70
CA PHE A 219 -7.24 14.76 0.57
C PHE A 219 -6.63 14.05 -0.64
N ILE A 220 -5.50 13.36 -0.46
CA ILE A 220 -4.86 12.64 -1.57
C ILE A 220 -5.74 11.48 -2.06
N LEU A 221 -6.39 10.75 -1.15
CA LEU A 221 -7.27 9.64 -1.50
C LEU A 221 -8.51 10.10 -2.28
N ASN A 222 -9.14 11.23 -1.91
CA ASN A 222 -10.22 11.82 -2.70
C ASN A 222 -9.77 12.13 -4.13
N HIS A 223 -8.58 12.72 -4.31
CA HIS A 223 -8.03 13.03 -5.63
C HIS A 223 -7.78 11.77 -6.47
N ILE A 224 -7.22 10.72 -5.86
CA ILE A 224 -7.01 9.42 -6.51
C ILE A 224 -8.35 8.79 -6.91
N CYS A 225 -9.30 8.70 -5.97
CA CYS A 225 -10.62 8.11 -6.21
C CYS A 225 -11.37 8.86 -7.31
N ARG A 226 -11.35 10.19 -7.31
CA ARG A 226 -11.95 10.99 -8.39
C ARG A 226 -11.37 10.61 -9.76
N GLN A 227 -10.05 10.59 -9.91
CA GLN A 227 -9.44 10.30 -11.21
C GLN A 227 -9.66 8.86 -11.64
N TYR A 228 -9.65 7.91 -10.70
CA TYR A 228 -9.99 6.52 -10.97
C TYR A 228 -11.44 6.39 -11.45
N TYR A 229 -12.36 7.09 -10.78
CA TYR A 229 -13.77 7.15 -11.19
C TYR A 229 -13.91 7.74 -12.58
N GLU A 230 -13.29 8.88 -12.87
CA GLU A 230 -13.33 9.53 -14.20
C GLU A 230 -12.82 8.60 -15.33
N GLN A 231 -11.91 7.67 -15.01
CA GLN A 231 -11.38 6.65 -15.92
C GLN A 231 -12.17 5.32 -15.93
N GLY A 232 -13.39 5.29 -15.40
CA GLY A 232 -14.27 4.12 -15.50
C GLY A 232 -14.17 3.12 -14.35
N ALA A 233 -13.41 3.39 -13.30
CA ALA A 233 -13.36 2.49 -12.15
C ALA A 233 -14.67 2.51 -11.34
N HIS A 234 -14.98 1.37 -10.72
CA HIS A 234 -16.00 1.27 -9.67
C HIS A 234 -15.32 1.39 -8.30
N ILE A 235 -15.83 2.26 -7.45
CA ILE A 235 -15.22 2.63 -6.18
C ILE A 235 -16.25 2.43 -5.08
N VAL A 236 -15.86 1.65 -4.08
CA VAL A 236 -16.58 1.45 -2.82
C VAL A 236 -15.69 2.00 -1.71
N ILE A 237 -16.18 2.99 -0.97
CA ILE A 237 -15.47 3.62 0.13
C ILE A 237 -16.20 3.28 1.43
N VAL A 238 -15.46 2.88 2.44
CA VAL A 238 -15.88 2.82 3.82
C VAL A 238 -15.26 4.02 4.51
N ASP A 239 -16.10 5.00 4.84
CA ASP A 239 -15.72 6.32 5.36
C ASP A 239 -15.91 6.36 6.88
N THR A 240 -15.06 7.13 7.55
CA THR A 240 -15.17 7.48 8.95
C THR A 240 -14.92 8.99 9.04
N GLY A 241 -15.96 9.78 9.30
CA GLY A 241 -15.84 11.23 9.42
C GLY A 241 -16.16 12.03 8.15
N ASN A 242 -17.06 11.53 7.30
CA ASN A 242 -17.68 12.24 6.16
C ASN A 242 -16.71 12.87 5.13
N SER A 243 -15.46 12.39 5.07
CA SER A 243 -14.41 12.97 4.22
C SER A 243 -14.68 12.85 2.72
N TYR A 244 -15.57 11.93 2.32
CA TYR A 244 -15.88 11.67 0.90
C TYR A 244 -17.27 12.16 0.49
N GLN A 245 -18.03 12.77 1.41
CA GLN A 245 -19.39 13.26 1.14
C GLN A 245 -19.42 14.30 0.02
N GLY A 246 -18.45 15.23 0.00
CA GLY A 246 -18.37 16.28 -1.01
C GLY A 246 -18.17 15.73 -2.43
N LEU A 247 -17.20 14.83 -2.61
CA LEU A 247 -16.94 14.18 -3.90
C LEU A 247 -18.12 13.31 -4.35
N CYS A 248 -18.70 12.54 -3.42
CA CYS A 248 -19.86 11.70 -3.70
C CYS A 248 -21.06 12.53 -4.17
N SER A 249 -21.35 13.63 -3.48
CA SER A 249 -22.44 14.55 -3.82
C SER A 249 -22.24 15.21 -5.18
N LEU A 250 -21.01 15.62 -5.49
CA LEU A 250 -20.67 16.19 -6.80
C LEU A 250 -20.92 15.18 -7.93
N ILE A 251 -20.48 13.93 -7.75
CA ILE A 251 -20.71 12.84 -8.72
C ILE A 251 -22.22 12.58 -8.87
N ARG A 252 -22.97 12.56 -7.76
CA ARG A 252 -24.43 12.37 -7.76
C ARG A 252 -25.14 13.44 -8.57
N GLN A 253 -24.79 14.70 -8.34
CA GLN A 253 -25.38 15.82 -9.07
C GLN A 253 -25.03 15.76 -10.56
N LYS A 254 -23.75 15.56 -10.91
CA LYS A 254 -23.29 15.47 -12.31
C LYS A 254 -23.96 14.34 -13.08
N THR A 255 -24.21 13.21 -12.42
CA THR A 255 -24.79 12.03 -13.05
C THR A 255 -26.30 11.90 -12.86
N LYS A 256 -26.95 12.87 -12.21
CA LYS A 256 -28.38 12.87 -11.87
C LYS A 256 -28.80 11.60 -11.11
N GLY A 257 -27.99 11.18 -10.15
CA GLY A 257 -28.26 10.00 -9.30
C GLY A 257 -27.91 8.64 -9.92
N ARG A 258 -27.31 8.62 -11.12
CA ARG A 258 -26.78 7.37 -11.70
C ARG A 258 -25.64 6.81 -10.86
N ASP A 259 -24.71 7.67 -10.45
CA ASP A 259 -23.60 7.37 -9.52
C ASP A 259 -23.67 8.27 -8.29
N GLY A 260 -22.74 8.12 -7.34
CA GLY A 260 -22.65 8.97 -6.14
C GLY A 260 -23.69 8.56 -5.09
N ILE A 261 -23.62 7.32 -4.65
CA ILE A 261 -24.48 6.79 -3.60
C ILE A 261 -23.78 6.97 -2.27
N TYR A 262 -24.39 7.73 -1.36
CA TYR A 262 -23.88 7.96 -0.02
C TYR A 262 -24.85 7.31 0.97
N PHE A 263 -24.35 6.31 1.70
CA PHE A 263 -25.08 5.63 2.76
C PHE A 263 -24.65 6.19 4.10
N THR A 264 -25.62 6.65 4.87
CA THR A 264 -25.50 6.91 6.30
C THR A 264 -26.65 6.18 6.96
N TYR A 265 -26.44 5.66 8.18
CA TYR A 265 -27.56 5.14 8.95
C TYR A 265 -28.53 6.27 9.30
N GLN A 266 -29.81 6.04 9.06
CA GLN A 266 -30.92 6.89 9.50
C GLN A 266 -32.01 5.97 10.04
N GLU A 267 -32.57 6.29 11.20
CA GLU A 267 -33.61 5.46 11.84
C GLU A 267 -34.88 5.33 10.98
N ASP A 268 -35.21 6.37 10.22
CA ASP A 268 -36.39 6.46 9.35
C ASP A 268 -36.19 5.85 7.95
N ALA A 269 -34.94 5.59 7.55
CA ALA A 269 -34.58 5.00 6.27
C ALA A 269 -33.39 4.03 6.41
N PRO A 270 -33.57 2.91 7.13
CA PRO A 270 -32.47 2.02 7.39
C PRO A 270 -32.04 1.28 6.12
N VAL A 271 -30.73 1.02 6.00
CA VAL A 271 -30.17 0.27 4.87
C VAL A 271 -30.61 -1.18 4.97
N ALA A 272 -31.34 -1.67 3.98
CA ALA A 272 -31.87 -3.03 3.93
C ALA A 272 -31.24 -3.78 2.74
N PHE A 273 -30.90 -5.06 2.93
CA PHE A 273 -30.29 -5.91 1.92
C PHE A 273 -30.79 -7.35 2.06
N ASN A 274 -30.74 -8.15 1.00
CA ASN A 274 -31.02 -9.58 1.07
C ASN A 274 -29.78 -10.38 0.67
N PRO A 275 -29.01 -10.93 1.64
CA PRO A 275 -27.80 -11.68 1.35
C PRO A 275 -28.06 -13.04 0.71
N PHE A 276 -29.26 -13.60 0.86
CA PHE A 276 -29.61 -14.91 0.31
C PHE A 276 -30.05 -14.82 -1.15
N PHE A 277 -30.35 -13.64 -1.66
CA PHE A 277 -30.77 -13.46 -3.05
C PHE A 277 -29.57 -13.42 -4.01
N VAL A 278 -29.67 -14.13 -5.14
CA VAL A 278 -28.77 -14.03 -6.28
C VAL A 278 -29.62 -14.00 -7.54
N GLU A 279 -29.43 -13.01 -8.40
CA GLU A 279 -30.28 -12.76 -9.56
C GLU A 279 -30.29 -13.92 -10.58
N ASP A 280 -29.14 -14.56 -10.81
CA ASP A 280 -29.02 -15.71 -11.70
C ASP A 280 -29.31 -17.07 -11.02
N GLY A 281 -29.60 -17.06 -9.71
CA GLY A 281 -29.80 -18.25 -8.89
C GLY A 281 -28.56 -19.12 -8.70
N VAL A 282 -27.36 -18.64 -9.06
CA VAL A 282 -26.11 -19.41 -8.98
C VAL A 282 -25.37 -19.10 -7.68
N TYR A 283 -25.39 -20.06 -6.76
CA TYR A 283 -24.63 -20.00 -5.51
C TYR A 283 -23.29 -20.73 -5.65
N ASP A 284 -22.26 -19.97 -6.04
CA ASP A 284 -20.86 -20.41 -6.08
C ASP A 284 -20.28 -20.67 -4.67
N VAL A 285 -19.04 -21.19 -4.62
CA VAL A 285 -18.36 -21.48 -3.34
C VAL A 285 -18.19 -20.22 -2.50
N GLU A 286 -17.82 -19.10 -3.13
CA GLU A 286 -17.60 -17.82 -2.44
C GLU A 286 -18.87 -17.27 -1.80
N LYS A 287 -20.02 -17.38 -2.48
CA LYS A 287 -21.32 -16.96 -1.95
C LYS A 287 -21.75 -17.80 -0.75
N ARG A 288 -21.44 -19.10 -0.76
CA ARG A 288 -21.73 -19.98 0.38
C ARG A 288 -20.86 -19.63 1.57
N GLU A 289 -19.58 -19.36 1.33
CA GLU A 289 -18.67 -18.90 2.38
C GLU A 289 -19.05 -17.50 2.90
N SER A 290 -19.54 -16.60 2.04
CA SER A 290 -20.03 -15.28 2.48
C SER A 290 -21.28 -15.39 3.36
N LEU A 291 -22.23 -16.26 3.01
CA LEU A 291 -23.40 -16.57 3.83
C LEU A 291 -23.02 -17.23 5.17
N LYS A 292 -22.08 -18.19 5.15
CA LYS A 292 -21.55 -18.82 6.37
C LYS A 292 -20.91 -17.77 7.28
N ALA A 293 -20.05 -16.90 6.73
CA ALA A 293 -19.38 -15.85 7.48
C ALA A 293 -20.38 -14.85 8.08
N LEU A 294 -21.42 -14.47 7.32
CA LEU A 294 -22.51 -13.63 7.83
C LEU A 294 -23.19 -14.29 9.03
N LEU A 295 -23.65 -15.52 8.88
CA LEU A 295 -24.40 -16.22 9.92
C LEU A 295 -23.56 -16.46 11.19
N LEU A 296 -22.27 -16.79 11.05
CA LEU A 296 -21.35 -16.88 12.18
C LEU A 296 -21.20 -15.54 12.90
N THR A 297 -21.08 -14.45 12.14
CA THR A 297 -20.90 -13.11 12.68
C THR A 297 -22.13 -12.63 13.45
N LEU A 298 -23.33 -13.02 13.01
CA LEU A 298 -24.58 -12.70 13.71
C LEU A 298 -24.79 -13.56 14.96
N TRP A 299 -24.37 -14.83 14.92
CA TRP A 299 -24.59 -15.78 16.00
C TRP A 299 -23.54 -15.67 17.12
N LYS A 300 -22.26 -15.55 16.76
CA LYS A 300 -21.15 -15.57 17.72
C LYS A 300 -20.72 -14.16 18.11
N ARG A 301 -20.36 -13.98 19.38
CA ARG A 301 -19.77 -12.73 19.87
C ARG A 301 -18.32 -12.64 19.40
N GLU A 302 -17.77 -11.43 19.32
CA GLU A 302 -16.35 -11.21 18.95
C GLU A 302 -15.37 -12.01 19.83
N SER A 303 -15.74 -12.32 21.07
CA SER A 303 -14.91 -13.08 22.02
C SER A 303 -15.06 -14.60 21.92
N GLU A 304 -15.96 -15.11 21.07
CA GLU A 304 -16.30 -16.53 20.98
C GLU A 304 -15.97 -17.08 19.59
N GLU A 305 -14.90 -17.86 19.50
CA GLU A 305 -14.58 -18.56 18.25
C GLU A 305 -15.55 -19.72 18.04
N PRO A 306 -16.12 -19.87 16.82
CA PRO A 306 -16.97 -21.02 16.51
C PRO A 306 -16.12 -22.30 16.56
N THR A 307 -16.68 -23.34 17.15
CA THR A 307 -16.04 -24.65 17.12
C THR A 307 -16.09 -25.23 15.71
N ARG A 308 -15.17 -26.15 15.40
CA ARG A 308 -15.16 -26.86 14.11
C ARG A 308 -16.49 -27.59 13.85
N ALA A 309 -17.16 -28.09 14.89
CA ALA A 309 -18.45 -28.76 14.77
C ALA A 309 -19.55 -27.79 14.33
N GLU A 310 -19.60 -26.60 14.95
CA GLU A 310 -20.54 -25.54 14.62
C GLU A 310 -20.33 -25.02 13.19
N GLU A 311 -19.08 -24.80 12.79
CA GLU A 311 -18.78 -24.40 11.42
C GLU A 311 -19.24 -25.41 10.37
N VAL A 312 -19.03 -26.71 10.64
CA VAL A 312 -19.45 -27.80 9.75
C VAL A 312 -20.98 -27.90 9.72
N ALA A 313 -21.65 -27.77 10.87
CA ALA A 313 -23.10 -27.78 10.94
C ALA A 313 -23.70 -26.59 10.18
N LEU A 314 -23.18 -25.38 10.36
CA LEU A 314 -23.66 -24.21 9.65
C LEU A 314 -23.41 -24.31 8.14
N SER A 315 -22.23 -24.78 7.72
CA SER A 315 -21.93 -25.03 6.31
C SER A 315 -22.91 -26.05 5.71
N ASN A 316 -23.28 -27.10 6.46
CA ASN A 316 -24.27 -28.07 6.05
C ASN A 316 -25.67 -27.44 5.90
N ALA A 317 -26.10 -26.66 6.90
CA ALA A 317 -27.38 -25.95 6.87
C ALA A 317 -27.51 -25.04 5.65
N VAL A 318 -26.50 -24.20 5.37
CA VAL A 318 -26.46 -23.31 4.21
C VAL A 318 -26.53 -24.12 2.91
N ASN A 319 -25.71 -25.17 2.76
CA ASN A 319 -25.69 -25.99 1.55
C ASN A 319 -27.02 -26.70 1.28
N LEU A 320 -27.67 -27.24 2.32
CA LEU A 320 -28.95 -27.93 2.19
C LEU A 320 -30.07 -26.96 1.83
N TYR A 321 -30.15 -25.82 2.53
CA TYR A 321 -31.11 -24.77 2.22
C TYR A 321 -31.00 -24.32 0.76
N LEU A 322 -29.78 -23.99 0.31
CA LEU A 322 -29.55 -23.56 -1.06
C LEU A 322 -29.85 -24.65 -2.11
N SER A 323 -29.70 -25.93 -1.74
CA SER A 323 -30.05 -27.05 -2.61
C SER A 323 -31.57 -27.22 -2.74
N GLN A 324 -32.33 -26.98 -1.67
CA GLN A 324 -33.79 -27.03 -1.68
C GLN A 324 -34.40 -25.95 -2.57
N LEU A 325 -33.79 -24.75 -2.61
CA LEU A 325 -34.20 -23.68 -3.52
C LEU A 325 -34.11 -24.09 -5.00
N LYS A 326 -33.17 -24.97 -5.36
CA LYS A 326 -33.03 -25.47 -6.74
C LYS A 326 -34.12 -26.45 -7.16
N THR A 327 -34.83 -27.05 -6.20
CA THR A 327 -35.86 -28.08 -6.47
C THR A 327 -37.25 -27.51 -6.79
N GLY A 328 -37.37 -26.20 -7.01
CA GLY A 328 -38.55 -25.59 -7.63
C GLY A 328 -39.64 -25.10 -6.67
N THR A 329 -39.30 -24.80 -5.42
CA THR A 329 -40.21 -24.05 -4.54
C THR A 329 -40.27 -22.58 -4.99
N ALA A 330 -41.46 -22.02 -5.14
CA ALA A 330 -41.69 -20.60 -5.48
C ALA A 330 -41.34 -19.64 -4.30
N VAL A 331 -40.33 -20.00 -3.51
CA VAL A 331 -39.94 -19.31 -2.28
C VAL A 331 -38.76 -18.41 -2.58
N THR A 332 -38.95 -17.11 -2.44
CA THR A 332 -37.87 -16.13 -2.59
C THR A 332 -36.84 -16.32 -1.48
N PRO A 333 -35.56 -16.58 -1.81
CA PRO A 333 -34.53 -16.77 -0.80
C PRO A 333 -34.33 -15.51 0.03
N SER A 334 -34.28 -15.66 1.35
CA SER A 334 -34.18 -14.57 2.33
C SER A 334 -33.71 -15.13 3.67
N PHE A 335 -33.33 -14.24 4.60
CA PHE A 335 -33.00 -14.68 5.96
C PHE A 335 -34.19 -15.37 6.63
N ASN A 336 -35.42 -14.86 6.42
CA ASN A 336 -36.64 -15.45 6.96
C ASN A 336 -36.82 -16.91 6.52
N THR A 337 -36.67 -17.18 5.23
CA THR A 337 -36.87 -18.54 4.70
C THR A 337 -35.74 -19.49 5.10
N PHE A 338 -34.51 -18.98 5.27
CA PHE A 338 -33.42 -19.74 5.88
C PHE A 338 -33.69 -20.07 7.35
N TYR A 339 -34.15 -19.08 8.13
CA TYR A 339 -34.49 -19.25 9.54
C TYR A 339 -35.60 -20.29 9.74
N GLU A 340 -36.67 -20.20 8.95
CA GLU A 340 -37.77 -21.18 8.92
C GLU A 340 -37.28 -22.59 8.56
N PHE A 341 -36.39 -22.71 7.58
CA PHE A 341 -35.75 -23.99 7.21
C PHE A 341 -34.93 -24.58 8.35
N VAL A 342 -34.15 -23.76 9.05
CA VAL A 342 -33.35 -24.22 10.20
C VAL A 342 -34.26 -24.71 11.32
N ALA A 343 -35.30 -23.94 11.65
CA ALA A 343 -36.26 -24.24 12.70
C ALA A 343 -37.07 -25.54 12.46
N THR A 344 -37.22 -25.96 11.20
CA THR A 344 -38.08 -27.09 10.82
C THR A 344 -37.32 -28.26 10.22
N ASP A 345 -36.93 -28.18 8.94
CA ASP A 345 -36.33 -29.27 8.18
C ASP A 345 -34.93 -29.63 8.69
N TYR A 346 -34.09 -28.63 8.97
CA TYR A 346 -32.74 -28.88 9.47
C TYR A 346 -32.76 -29.45 10.90
N ARG A 347 -33.64 -28.94 11.77
CA ARG A 347 -33.87 -29.50 13.11
C ARG A 347 -34.15 -31.00 13.08
N ARG A 348 -35.11 -31.44 12.25
CA ARG A 348 -35.44 -32.87 12.07
C ARG A 348 -34.24 -33.68 11.58
N LEU A 349 -33.40 -33.10 10.71
CA LEU A 349 -32.19 -33.75 10.23
C LEU A 349 -31.15 -33.94 11.34
N LEU A 350 -30.94 -32.93 12.19
CA LEU A 350 -30.03 -33.01 13.33
C LEU A 350 -30.50 -34.07 14.34
N GLU A 351 -31.79 -34.10 14.65
CA GLU A 351 -32.42 -35.11 15.51
C GLU A 351 -32.21 -36.52 14.94
N LYS A 352 -32.45 -36.72 13.63
CA LYS A 352 -32.22 -38.01 12.95
C LYS A 352 -30.75 -38.43 12.98
N LYS A 353 -29.83 -37.48 12.81
CA LYS A 353 -28.38 -37.72 12.88
C LYS A 353 -27.85 -37.86 14.30
N ARG A 354 -28.68 -37.61 15.33
CA ARG A 354 -28.29 -37.59 16.75
C ARG A 354 -27.10 -36.68 17.01
N VAL A 355 -27.09 -35.51 16.37
CA VAL A 355 -26.07 -34.48 16.63
C VAL A 355 -26.21 -34.03 18.09
N ARG A 356 -25.09 -33.96 18.81
CA ARG A 356 -25.12 -33.55 20.22
C ARG A 356 -25.35 -32.05 20.28
N GLU A 357 -26.15 -31.60 21.24
CA GLU A 357 -26.42 -30.17 21.47
C GLU A 357 -25.13 -29.34 21.59
N LYS A 358 -24.13 -29.86 22.29
CA LYS A 358 -22.80 -29.22 22.41
C LYS A 358 -22.04 -29.03 21.09
N ASP A 359 -22.39 -29.78 20.05
CA ASP A 359 -21.76 -29.69 18.73
C ASP A 359 -22.48 -28.65 17.85
N PHE A 360 -23.78 -28.41 18.09
CA PHE A 360 -24.58 -27.35 17.47
C PHE A 360 -25.86 -27.10 18.28
N ASP A 361 -25.87 -26.02 19.06
CA ASP A 361 -27.03 -25.61 19.85
C ASP A 361 -27.99 -24.81 18.95
N ILE A 362 -28.96 -25.52 18.37
CA ILE A 362 -29.95 -24.94 17.46
C ILE A 362 -30.88 -23.96 18.16
N GLU A 363 -31.19 -24.17 19.45
CA GLU A 363 -32.08 -23.29 20.20
C GLU A 363 -31.37 -21.96 20.46
N ASN A 364 -30.11 -22.00 20.90
CA ASN A 364 -29.30 -20.80 21.01
C ASN A 364 -29.13 -20.09 19.66
N PHE A 365 -28.85 -20.83 18.59
CA PHE A 365 -28.73 -20.27 17.24
C PHE A 365 -29.99 -19.49 16.82
N LEU A 366 -31.17 -20.11 16.97
CA LEU A 366 -32.43 -19.47 16.62
C LEU A 366 -32.72 -18.25 17.51
N ASN A 367 -32.54 -18.37 18.83
CA ASN A 367 -32.80 -17.27 19.76
C ASN A 367 -31.90 -16.05 19.52
N VAL A 368 -30.61 -16.25 19.20
CA VAL A 368 -29.69 -15.13 18.90
C VAL A 368 -30.04 -14.46 17.57
N LEU A 369 -30.58 -15.23 16.62
CA LEU A 369 -30.93 -14.77 15.29
C LEU A 369 -32.37 -14.25 15.16
N GLU A 370 -33.21 -14.47 16.17
CA GLU A 370 -34.61 -14.03 16.24
C GLU A 370 -34.79 -12.52 15.96
N PRO A 371 -33.93 -11.60 16.43
CA PRO A 371 -34.09 -10.17 16.12
C PRO A 371 -34.07 -9.82 14.64
N TYR A 372 -33.48 -10.66 13.78
CA TYR A 372 -33.42 -10.47 12.33
C TYR A 372 -34.52 -11.24 11.57
N TYR A 373 -35.26 -12.10 12.28
CA TYR A 373 -36.39 -12.82 11.74
C TYR A 373 -37.65 -11.95 11.76
N ARG A 374 -38.63 -12.27 10.91
CA ARG A 374 -39.89 -11.52 10.74
C ARG A 374 -40.52 -11.16 12.09
N GLY A 375 -40.72 -9.86 12.33
CA GLY A 375 -41.28 -9.34 13.58
C GLY A 375 -40.26 -9.00 14.67
N GLY A 376 -38.96 -9.28 14.44
CA GLY A 376 -37.85 -8.82 15.27
C GLY A 376 -37.46 -7.36 15.01
N GLU A 377 -36.63 -6.79 15.88
CA GLU A 377 -36.18 -5.38 15.84
C GLU A 377 -35.44 -5.01 14.53
N TYR A 378 -34.75 -5.97 13.92
CA TYR A 378 -33.91 -5.79 12.73
C TYR A 378 -34.40 -6.61 11.53
N ASP A 379 -35.70 -6.96 11.48
CA ASP A 379 -36.24 -7.85 10.44
C ASP A 379 -36.07 -7.30 9.02
N TYR A 380 -36.10 -5.97 8.86
CA TYR A 380 -35.92 -5.26 7.60
C TYR A 380 -34.51 -5.46 7.02
N LEU A 381 -33.52 -5.75 7.86
CA LEU A 381 -32.11 -5.58 7.53
C LEU A 381 -31.60 -6.62 6.52
N LEU A 382 -32.03 -7.88 6.67
CA LEU A 382 -31.58 -9.04 5.89
C LEU A 382 -32.67 -9.65 4.98
N ASN A 383 -33.84 -9.01 4.93
CA ASN A 383 -35.03 -9.52 4.23
C ASN A 383 -35.57 -8.53 3.18
N SER A 384 -34.74 -7.62 2.67
CA SER A 384 -35.21 -6.61 1.72
C SER A 384 -35.69 -7.21 0.40
N ASP A 385 -36.93 -6.93 0.03
CA ASP A 385 -37.45 -7.13 -1.34
C ASP A 385 -37.02 -6.00 -2.29
N LYS A 386 -36.64 -4.85 -1.71
CA LYS A 386 -36.16 -3.69 -2.45
C LYS A 386 -34.66 -3.84 -2.65
N GLN A 387 -34.28 -4.37 -3.80
CA GLN A 387 -32.89 -4.36 -4.25
C GLN A 387 -32.45 -2.91 -4.41
N LEU A 388 -31.58 -2.42 -3.52
CA LEU A 388 -30.68 -1.36 -3.91
C LEU A 388 -29.69 -2.01 -4.87
N ASP A 389 -30.01 -1.95 -6.17
CA ASP A 389 -29.08 -2.41 -7.19
C ASP A 389 -27.86 -1.47 -7.20
N LEU A 390 -26.86 -1.91 -6.45
CA LEU A 390 -25.58 -1.25 -6.34
C LEU A 390 -24.62 -1.73 -7.40
N LEU A 391 -24.92 -2.76 -8.21
CA LEU A 391 -23.97 -3.37 -9.13
C LEU A 391 -23.42 -2.34 -10.11
N ASP A 392 -24.31 -1.62 -10.78
CA ASP A 392 -23.96 -0.64 -11.81
C ASP A 392 -23.53 0.72 -11.25
N LYS A 393 -23.73 0.95 -9.94
CA LYS A 393 -23.30 2.19 -9.28
C LYS A 393 -21.79 2.22 -9.17
N ARG A 394 -21.14 3.23 -9.77
CA ARG A 394 -19.67 3.30 -9.86
C ARG A 394 -19.01 3.99 -8.69
N PHE A 395 -19.73 4.79 -7.91
CA PHE A 395 -19.17 5.50 -6.76
C PHE A 395 -20.12 5.36 -5.58
N ILE A 396 -19.72 4.59 -4.58
CA ILE A 396 -20.51 4.27 -3.40
C ILE A 396 -19.67 4.58 -2.15
N VAL A 397 -20.25 5.31 -1.21
CA VAL A 397 -19.64 5.63 0.09
C VAL A 397 -20.56 5.10 1.18
N PHE A 398 -20.00 4.33 2.11
CA PHE A 398 -20.64 3.88 3.34
C PHE A 398 -20.02 4.64 4.52
N GLU A 399 -20.78 5.53 5.10
CA GLU A 399 -20.45 6.24 6.34
C GLU A 399 -20.80 5.33 7.52
N LEU A 400 -19.81 5.00 8.35
CA LEU A 400 -19.99 4.08 9.48
C LEU A 400 -19.77 4.71 10.85
N ASP A 401 -19.42 5.99 10.97
CA ASP A 401 -19.02 6.58 12.25
C ASP A 401 -20.16 6.51 13.27
N ASN A 402 -21.38 6.85 12.83
CA ASN A 402 -22.60 6.84 13.66
C ASN A 402 -23.00 5.45 14.19
N ILE A 403 -22.51 4.38 13.58
CA ILE A 403 -22.85 2.99 13.93
C ILE A 403 -21.63 2.17 14.34
N SER A 404 -20.46 2.80 14.43
CA SER A 404 -19.18 2.11 14.69
C SER A 404 -19.17 1.35 16.02
N GLU A 405 -19.91 1.86 17.00
CA GLU A 405 -20.10 1.25 18.33
C GLU A 405 -21.31 0.30 18.41
N ASN A 406 -22.21 0.31 17.41
CA ASN A 406 -23.39 -0.55 17.40
C ASN A 406 -22.99 -1.99 17.05
N LYS A 407 -23.07 -2.88 18.04
CA LYS A 407 -22.66 -4.29 17.93
C LYS A 407 -23.57 -5.12 17.02
N VAL A 408 -24.75 -4.63 16.66
CA VAL A 408 -25.72 -5.33 15.79
C VAL A 408 -25.61 -4.82 14.35
N LEU A 409 -25.66 -3.50 14.15
CA LEU A 409 -25.68 -2.91 12.82
C LEU A 409 -24.32 -2.94 12.12
N TYR A 410 -23.23 -2.71 12.85
CA TYR A 410 -21.90 -2.62 12.26
C TYR A 410 -21.48 -3.90 11.52
N PRO A 411 -21.61 -5.11 12.11
CA PRO A 411 -21.24 -6.34 11.41
C PRO A 411 -22.11 -6.58 10.17
N VAL A 412 -23.41 -6.26 10.24
CA VAL A 412 -24.30 -6.44 9.10
C VAL A 412 -23.95 -5.50 7.95
N ILE A 413 -23.74 -4.22 8.24
CA ILE A 413 -23.38 -3.23 7.21
C ILE A 413 -22.00 -3.55 6.62
N THR A 414 -21.05 -4.01 7.43
CA THR A 414 -19.78 -4.57 6.96
C THR A 414 -20.00 -5.66 5.90
N LEU A 415 -20.94 -6.58 6.15
CA LEU A 415 -21.25 -7.67 5.22
C LEU A 415 -21.93 -7.18 3.94
N ILE A 416 -22.78 -6.15 4.02
CA ILE A 416 -23.36 -5.49 2.84
C ILE A 416 -22.25 -4.90 1.96
N ILE A 417 -21.25 -4.24 2.58
CA ILE A 417 -20.10 -3.67 1.86
C ILE A 417 -19.30 -4.77 1.17
N MET A 418 -18.99 -5.84 1.89
CA MET A 418 -18.26 -7.01 1.37
C MET A 418 -18.98 -7.63 0.18
N GLU A 419 -20.27 -7.94 0.32
CA GLU A 419 -21.06 -8.57 -0.73
C GLU A 419 -21.24 -7.66 -1.94
N THR A 420 -21.44 -6.35 -1.72
CA THR A 420 -21.48 -5.34 -2.80
C THR A 420 -20.17 -5.35 -3.59
N PHE A 421 -19.02 -5.37 -2.91
CA PHE A 421 -17.72 -5.36 -3.57
C PHE A 421 -17.42 -6.68 -4.29
N LEU A 422 -17.68 -7.83 -3.66
CA LEU A 422 -17.52 -9.17 -4.25
C LEU A 422 -18.40 -9.35 -5.48
N THR A 423 -19.65 -8.90 -5.43
CA THR A 423 -20.58 -8.99 -6.56
C THR A 423 -20.07 -8.17 -7.75
N LYS A 424 -19.50 -6.99 -7.52
CA LYS A 424 -18.81 -6.23 -8.59
C LYS A 424 -17.58 -6.97 -9.13
N MET A 425 -16.77 -7.56 -8.26
CA MET A 425 -15.59 -8.35 -8.68
C MET A 425 -16.00 -9.54 -9.57
N ARG A 426 -17.09 -10.23 -9.21
CA ARG A 426 -17.61 -11.38 -9.95
C ARG A 426 -18.21 -10.99 -11.29
N ARG A 427 -19.14 -10.04 -11.33
CA ARG A 427 -19.97 -9.76 -12.52
C ARG A 427 -19.33 -8.76 -13.50
N LEU A 428 -18.59 -7.77 -13.00
CA LEU A 428 -18.08 -6.67 -13.85
C LEU A 428 -16.69 -6.98 -14.44
N LYS A 429 -16.51 -8.07 -15.19
CA LYS A 429 -15.19 -8.46 -15.73
C LYS A 429 -14.56 -7.34 -16.59
N GLY A 430 -13.23 -7.22 -16.54
CA GLY A 430 -12.48 -6.18 -17.28
C GLY A 430 -12.56 -4.76 -16.70
N ILE A 431 -13.48 -4.50 -15.77
CA ILE A 431 -13.63 -3.20 -15.11
C ILE A 431 -12.71 -3.12 -13.87
N ARG A 432 -12.06 -1.98 -13.65
CA ARG A 432 -11.25 -1.74 -12.44
C ARG A 432 -12.15 -1.49 -11.22
N LYS A 433 -11.83 -2.10 -10.08
CA LYS A 433 -12.53 -1.86 -8.81
C LYS A 433 -11.57 -1.42 -7.73
N VAL A 434 -12.04 -0.53 -6.86
CA VAL A 434 -11.30 -0.04 -5.69
C VAL A 434 -12.21 -0.20 -4.47
N LEU A 435 -11.71 -0.90 -3.46
CA LEU A 435 -12.23 -0.84 -2.10
C LEU A 435 -11.29 0.06 -1.30
N LEU A 436 -11.82 1.15 -0.75
CA LEU A 436 -11.09 2.05 0.13
C LEU A 436 -11.64 1.90 1.53
N LEU A 437 -10.77 1.62 2.50
CA LEU A 437 -11.12 1.49 3.91
C LEU A 437 -10.40 2.62 4.67
N GLU A 438 -11.14 3.65 5.10
CA GLU A 438 -10.63 4.63 6.07
C GLU A 438 -10.51 4.00 7.46
N GLU A 439 -9.57 4.50 8.27
CA GLU A 439 -9.29 4.01 9.62
C GLU A 439 -9.22 2.47 9.68
N ALA A 440 -8.51 1.87 8.73
CA ALA A 440 -8.52 0.43 8.46
C ALA A 440 -8.17 -0.44 9.68
N TRP A 441 -7.50 0.10 10.71
CA TRP A 441 -7.26 -0.61 11.97
C TRP A 441 -8.57 -0.96 12.70
N LYS A 442 -9.62 -0.12 12.64
CA LYS A 442 -10.96 -0.45 13.17
C LYS A 442 -11.60 -1.61 12.42
N ALA A 443 -11.38 -1.67 11.11
CA ALA A 443 -11.86 -2.75 10.25
C ALA A 443 -11.07 -4.06 10.46
N ILE A 444 -9.74 -3.99 10.60
CA ILE A 444 -8.86 -5.14 10.82
C ILE A 444 -9.01 -5.71 12.24
N ALA A 445 -9.37 -4.88 13.23
CA ALA A 445 -9.56 -5.32 14.61
C ALA A 445 -10.73 -6.32 14.78
N LYS A 446 -11.66 -6.41 13.81
CA LYS A 446 -12.83 -7.29 13.88
C LYS A 446 -12.64 -8.51 12.97
N ALA A 447 -12.77 -9.72 13.55
CA ALA A 447 -12.40 -10.99 12.92
C ALA A 447 -13.03 -11.23 11.53
N GLY A 448 -14.31 -10.91 11.35
CA GLY A 448 -15.02 -11.12 10.07
C GLY A 448 -14.47 -10.28 8.91
N MET A 449 -14.21 -8.99 9.15
CA MET A 449 -13.66 -8.08 8.15
C MET A 449 -12.17 -8.37 7.89
N ALA A 450 -11.42 -8.79 8.90
CA ALA A 450 -10.02 -9.20 8.74
C ALA A 450 -9.88 -10.40 7.78
N GLY A 451 -10.76 -11.40 7.89
CA GLY A 451 -10.81 -12.53 6.96
C GLY A 451 -11.06 -12.09 5.51
N PHE A 452 -11.98 -11.14 5.32
CA PHE A 452 -12.27 -10.56 4.00
C PHE A 452 -11.10 -9.77 3.41
N ILE A 453 -10.48 -8.90 4.20
CA ILE A 453 -9.29 -8.14 3.77
C ILE A 453 -8.17 -9.12 3.39
N LYS A 454 -7.97 -10.18 4.18
CA LYS A 454 -7.00 -11.23 3.86
C LYS A 454 -7.32 -11.92 2.54
N TYR A 455 -8.58 -12.24 2.27
CA TYR A 455 -9.02 -12.81 0.99
C TYR A 455 -8.75 -11.84 -0.19
N LEU A 456 -9.07 -10.55 -0.06
CA LEU A 456 -8.78 -9.54 -1.09
C LEU A 456 -7.28 -9.32 -1.32
N CYS A 457 -6.48 -9.47 -0.25
CA CYS A 457 -5.03 -9.30 -0.29
C CYS A 457 -4.28 -10.56 -0.73
N ALA A 458 -4.92 -11.73 -0.66
CA ALA A 458 -4.34 -12.95 -1.18
C ALA A 458 -4.11 -12.78 -2.69
N PRO A 459 -2.99 -13.30 -3.23
CA PRO A 459 -2.81 -13.34 -4.67
C PRO A 459 -3.98 -14.14 -5.23
N VAL A 460 -4.92 -13.43 -5.88
CA VAL A 460 -5.96 -14.06 -6.70
C VAL A 460 -5.16 -14.87 -7.72
N GLN A 461 -5.08 -16.18 -7.51
CA GLN A 461 -4.54 -17.09 -8.51
C GLN A 461 -5.37 -16.80 -9.75
N ALA A 462 -4.73 -16.18 -10.74
CA ALA A 462 -5.37 -15.83 -11.99
C ALA A 462 -6.03 -17.10 -12.52
N ALA A 463 -7.37 -17.07 -12.62
CA ALA A 463 -8.12 -18.06 -13.37
C ALA A 463 -7.80 -17.92 -14.86
#